data_AF-A0A850JLL6-F1
#
_entry.id   AF-A0A850JLL6-F1
#
_cell.length_a   1.000
_cell.length_b   1.000
_cell.length_c   1.000
_cell.angle_alpha   90.00
_cell.angle_beta   90.00
_cell.angle_gamma   90.00
#
_symmetry.space_group_name_H-M   'P 1'
#
loop_
_entity.id
_entity.type
_entity.pdbx_description
1 polymer ?
#
loop_
_entity_poly.entity_id
_entity_poly.type
_entity_poly.pdbx_seq_one_letter_code
_entity_poly.pdbx_strand_id
1 'polypeptide(L)'
;MKRTIAALAGLSVVFTLAGAGPASAVTGSVKVRPGDDWTLPGWVRPSANSGFFSEEAAPKAHVDTRSVDLTWRQLQPDNPGQLVTGTTGVAQDMDFASLREQLADHRPFWMRVFASGTEWAPEWVADECGVQAVGPDYDSQYHLPIWNECVWGRLLGVYKKLFVEKGLRADPRLKFVYVPGAFTWAEFDYDIISQAAEKGLTFEKYRSWYRHAWRDLVDIFGPYSDKLVFTGEDYPWGPWGSKTDLFARQAVDAGLGIRTGITEEFNFHLNEAPSYGSRIEPDGHLTVDESMPVHDGKHIVATENECYNDCGYTTDDPYYAVRQSNLKALQLRMNWIYVVPGPSYMKEYPDHWRWVRLSIGKTASTSPDAWAALRDAEDTYWRDNTGPFTGDREWVGKPWVRNLERWLVQRDVGPDGNARRSTADVHTGALTEENGTAYEGLSTDRAHGQTSLYFDLDDRFLHGRRGPVQIKVTYRDAGKGAWWIEHQDGRTPRVRRTGDGKWKTATFRLPRATFADRLTGSTDFRIVTGRGTDLDVRFVRVVRQRH
;
A
#
# COMPACT_ATOMS: atom_id res chain seq x y z
N MET A 1 -94.55 -30.31 -8.82
CA MET A 1 -95.16 -29.24 -8.00
C MET A 1 -94.01 -28.34 -7.52
N LYS A 2 -93.88 -27.12 -8.05
CA LYS A 2 -94.22 -25.84 -7.37
C LYS A 2 -93.39 -25.69 -6.07
N ARG A 3 -92.48 -24.74 -5.86
CA ARG A 3 -92.46 -23.30 -6.23
C ARG A 3 -91.06 -22.68 -6.02
N THR A 4 -90.90 -21.55 -6.71
CA THR A 4 -89.87 -20.50 -6.80
C THR A 4 -89.55 -19.74 -5.50
N ILE A 5 -88.47 -18.92 -5.54
CA ILE A 5 -88.11 -17.67 -4.78
C ILE A 5 -86.66 -17.80 -4.25
N ALA A 6 -85.72 -16.86 -4.32
CA ALA A 6 -85.54 -15.59 -5.03
C ALA A 6 -84.04 -15.23 -4.96
N ALA A 7 -83.54 -14.48 -5.96
CA ALA A 7 -82.21 -13.88 -5.96
C ALA A 7 -82.20 -12.60 -5.12
N LEU A 8 -81.18 -12.42 -4.27
CA LEU A 8 -80.86 -11.14 -3.63
C LEU A 8 -79.40 -10.80 -3.94
N ALA A 9 -79.23 -9.70 -4.67
CA ALA A 9 -77.95 -9.08 -4.95
C ALA A 9 -77.49 -8.27 -3.73
N GLY A 10 -76.34 -8.62 -3.17
CA GLY A 10 -75.64 -7.85 -2.15
C GLY A 10 -74.46 -7.12 -2.79
N LEU A 11 -74.59 -5.81 -2.97
CA LEU A 11 -73.51 -4.91 -3.36
C LEU A 11 -72.62 -4.67 -2.12
N SER A 12 -71.37 -5.12 -2.14
CA SER A 12 -70.37 -4.74 -1.14
C SER A 12 -69.34 -3.82 -1.79
N VAL A 13 -69.43 -2.54 -1.46
CA VAL A 13 -68.43 -1.51 -1.74
C VAL A 13 -67.23 -1.78 -0.83
N VAL A 14 -66.10 -2.16 -1.42
CA VAL A 14 -64.81 -2.25 -0.71
C VAL A 14 -64.10 -0.91 -0.86
N PHE A 15 -63.94 -0.22 0.28
CA PHE A 15 -63.01 0.91 0.41
C PHE A 15 -61.57 0.40 0.25
N THR A 16 -60.86 0.83 -0.79
CA THR A 16 -59.41 0.70 -0.90
C THR A 16 -58.73 1.68 0.05
N LEU A 17 -58.36 1.20 1.24
CA LEU A 17 -57.34 1.82 2.07
C LEU A 17 -55.97 1.54 1.43
N ALA A 18 -55.32 2.60 0.95
CA ALA A 18 -53.93 2.59 0.54
C ALA A 18 -53.04 2.39 1.79
N GLY A 19 -52.77 1.13 2.12
CA GLY A 19 -51.74 0.75 3.08
C GLY A 19 -50.38 0.69 2.39
N ALA A 20 -49.45 1.53 2.80
CA ALA A 20 -48.04 1.40 2.45
C ALA A 20 -47.54 0.00 2.85
N GLY A 21 -47.22 -0.83 1.85
CA GLY A 21 -46.69 -2.16 2.06
C GLY A 21 -45.30 -2.12 2.70
N PRO A 22 -44.93 -3.14 3.51
CA PRO A 22 -43.64 -3.16 4.20
C PRO A 22 -42.48 -3.32 3.19
N ALA A 23 -41.37 -2.64 3.49
CA ALA A 23 -40.11 -2.80 2.80
C ALA A 23 -39.77 -4.30 2.66
N SER A 24 -39.54 -4.75 1.43
CA SER A 24 -39.14 -6.13 1.13
C SER A 24 -37.86 -6.47 1.91
N ALA A 25 -37.97 -7.35 2.90
CA ALA A 25 -36.83 -7.95 3.55
C ALA A 25 -36.00 -8.70 2.51
N VAL A 26 -34.78 -8.25 2.26
CA VAL A 26 -33.81 -8.96 1.42
C VAL A 26 -33.48 -10.27 2.13
N THR A 27 -33.94 -11.39 1.57
CA THR A 27 -33.66 -12.76 2.02
C THR A 27 -32.24 -13.19 1.61
N GLY A 28 -31.21 -12.51 2.13
CA GLY A 28 -29.82 -12.93 1.99
C GLY A 28 -29.38 -13.79 3.18
N SER A 29 -28.90 -15.02 2.96
CA SER A 29 -28.26 -15.79 4.04
C SER A 29 -26.95 -15.12 4.48
N VAL A 30 -26.74 -14.91 5.78
CA VAL A 30 -25.44 -14.48 6.32
C VAL A 30 -24.56 -15.70 6.53
N LYS A 31 -23.31 -15.65 6.03
CA LYS A 31 -22.32 -16.71 6.25
C LYS A 31 -21.28 -16.23 7.23
N VAL A 32 -21.05 -16.96 8.31
CA VAL A 32 -20.01 -16.64 9.31
C VAL A 32 -18.89 -17.67 9.19
N ARG A 33 -17.64 -17.19 9.18
CA ARG A 33 -16.43 -18.02 9.15
C ARG A 33 -15.46 -17.57 10.25
N PRO A 34 -14.66 -18.48 10.84
CA PRO A 34 -13.58 -18.09 11.74
C PRO A 34 -12.54 -17.21 11.04
N GLY A 35 -11.94 -16.27 11.77
CA GLY A 35 -10.84 -15.43 11.30
C GLY A 35 -11.23 -14.43 10.21
N ASP A 36 -10.21 -13.92 9.52
CA ASP A 36 -10.36 -13.04 8.36
C ASP A 36 -10.78 -13.82 7.12
N ASP A 37 -11.58 -13.20 6.25
CA ASP A 37 -11.97 -13.78 4.97
C ASP A 37 -11.42 -12.97 3.78
N TRP A 38 -10.29 -13.45 3.26
CA TRP A 38 -9.59 -12.86 2.11
C TRP A 38 -10.22 -13.20 0.76
N THR A 39 -11.26 -14.03 0.70
CA THR A 39 -11.79 -14.53 -0.58
C THR A 39 -12.33 -13.41 -1.46
N LEU A 40 -12.00 -13.51 -2.75
CA LEU A 40 -12.46 -12.66 -3.84
C LEU A 40 -13.30 -13.46 -4.85
N PRO A 41 -14.15 -12.81 -5.65
CA PRO A 41 -14.84 -13.48 -6.75
C PRO A 41 -13.90 -14.12 -7.77
N GLY A 42 -14.33 -15.21 -8.42
CA GLY A 42 -13.50 -15.94 -9.39
C GLY A 42 -13.16 -15.17 -10.68
N TRP A 43 -13.82 -14.04 -10.95
CA TRP A 43 -13.55 -13.20 -12.13
C TRP A 43 -12.36 -12.26 -11.95
N VAL A 44 -11.87 -12.07 -10.71
CA VAL A 44 -10.79 -11.13 -10.43
C VAL A 44 -9.48 -11.61 -11.06
N ARG A 45 -8.74 -10.67 -11.65
CA ARG A 45 -7.43 -10.91 -12.28
C ARG A 45 -6.43 -9.86 -11.79
N PRO A 46 -5.11 -10.14 -11.75
CA PRO A 46 -4.07 -9.15 -11.46
C PRO A 46 -4.16 -7.94 -12.39
N SER A 47 -3.60 -6.81 -11.98
CA SER A 47 -3.42 -5.66 -12.88
C SER A 47 -2.28 -5.92 -13.86
N ALA A 48 -2.28 -5.21 -14.99
CA ALA A 48 -1.32 -5.47 -16.08
C ALA A 48 0.11 -5.11 -15.69
N ASN A 49 0.28 -3.98 -15.01
CA ASN A 49 1.56 -3.53 -14.47
C ASN A 49 1.53 -3.65 -12.94
N SER A 50 1.57 -4.90 -12.47
CA SER A 50 1.61 -5.20 -11.05
C SER A 50 2.19 -6.59 -10.82
N GLY A 51 2.80 -6.82 -9.66
CA GLY A 51 3.26 -8.16 -9.32
C GLY A 51 4.17 -8.22 -8.11
N PHE A 52 4.70 -9.42 -7.89
CA PHE A 52 5.75 -9.68 -6.93
C PHE A 52 7.09 -9.82 -7.64
N PHE A 53 8.15 -9.34 -7.01
CA PHE A 53 9.50 -9.42 -7.52
C PHE A 53 10.50 -9.78 -6.41
N SER A 54 11.65 -10.31 -6.80
CA SER A 54 12.77 -10.70 -5.92
C SER A 54 14.02 -10.86 -6.78
N GLU A 55 15.18 -11.12 -6.18
CA GLU A 55 16.40 -11.55 -6.86
C GLU A 55 16.12 -12.79 -7.70
N GLU A 56 15.48 -13.78 -7.08
CA GLU A 56 15.15 -15.05 -7.72
C GLU A 56 13.66 -15.15 -8.10
N ALA A 57 13.38 -15.70 -9.28
CA ALA A 57 12.02 -16.04 -9.64
C ALA A 57 11.55 -17.30 -8.89
N ALA A 58 10.40 -17.21 -8.24
CA ALA A 58 9.70 -18.32 -7.61
C ALA A 58 8.26 -18.45 -8.18
N PRO A 59 8.07 -19.02 -9.39
CA PRO A 59 6.76 -19.08 -10.04
C PRO A 59 5.68 -19.82 -9.24
N LYS A 60 6.07 -20.77 -8.38
CA LYS A 60 5.14 -21.47 -7.47
C LYS A 60 4.52 -20.54 -6.43
N ALA A 61 5.20 -19.46 -6.09
CA ALA A 61 4.74 -18.41 -5.19
C ALA A 61 4.20 -17.17 -5.95
N HIS A 62 4.13 -17.23 -7.29
CA HIS A 62 3.78 -16.10 -8.16
C HIS A 62 4.76 -14.91 -8.09
N VAL A 63 6.03 -15.19 -7.80
CA VAL A 63 7.14 -14.24 -7.95
C VAL A 63 7.78 -14.51 -9.31
N ASP A 64 7.34 -13.76 -10.32
CA ASP A 64 7.69 -14.03 -11.73
C ASP A 64 8.79 -13.11 -12.27
N THR A 65 9.07 -11.99 -11.58
CA THR A 65 10.06 -10.98 -11.99
C THR A 65 11.32 -11.14 -11.14
N ARG A 66 12.41 -11.59 -11.76
CA ARG A 66 13.73 -11.74 -11.11
C ARG A 66 14.61 -10.50 -11.27
N SER A 67 15.72 -10.41 -10.54
CA SER A 67 16.69 -9.34 -10.75
C SER A 67 17.60 -9.63 -11.95
N VAL A 68 18.04 -8.57 -12.62
CA VAL A 68 19.30 -8.50 -13.37
C VAL A 68 20.19 -7.53 -12.60
N ASP A 69 21.23 -8.04 -11.94
CA ASP A 69 22.12 -7.25 -11.10
C ASP A 69 23.48 -7.09 -11.77
N LEU A 70 23.95 -5.86 -11.84
CA LEU A 70 25.18 -5.51 -12.54
C LEU A 70 25.98 -4.51 -11.72
N THR A 71 27.29 -4.55 -11.83
CA THR A 71 28.14 -3.48 -11.33
C THR A 71 28.57 -2.53 -12.43
N TRP A 72 28.82 -1.27 -12.10
CA TRP A 72 29.42 -0.35 -13.07
C TRP A 72 30.80 -0.87 -13.53
N ARG A 73 31.63 -1.39 -12.62
CA ARG A 73 32.92 -2.01 -12.92
C ARG A 73 32.79 -3.19 -13.90
N GLN A 74 31.78 -4.04 -13.74
CA GLN A 74 31.51 -5.13 -14.67
C GLN A 74 31.21 -4.60 -16.08
N LEU A 75 30.42 -3.52 -16.17
CA LEU A 75 30.00 -2.95 -17.44
C LEU A 75 31.08 -2.10 -18.13
N GLN A 76 31.98 -1.48 -17.36
CA GLN A 76 33.06 -0.61 -17.84
C GLN A 76 34.37 -0.75 -17.03
N PRO A 77 35.05 -1.91 -17.10
CA PRO A 77 36.21 -2.18 -16.25
C PRO A 77 37.37 -1.20 -16.50
N ASP A 78 37.70 -0.94 -17.77
CA ASP A 78 38.94 -0.23 -18.13
C ASP A 78 38.72 1.09 -18.88
N ASN A 79 37.51 1.36 -19.40
CA ASN A 79 37.29 2.46 -20.34
C ASN A 79 35.88 3.08 -20.27
N PRO A 80 35.75 4.41 -20.14
CA PRO A 80 34.45 5.12 -20.16
C PRO A 80 33.67 4.98 -21.50
N GLY A 81 34.34 4.68 -22.60
CA GLY A 81 33.74 4.68 -23.94
C GLY A 81 33.05 3.38 -24.34
N GLN A 82 33.38 2.25 -23.70
CA GLN A 82 32.93 0.92 -24.12
C GLN A 82 32.06 0.26 -23.05
N LEU A 83 30.96 -0.36 -23.48
CA LEU A 83 30.14 -1.23 -22.63
C LEU A 83 30.52 -2.69 -22.88
N VAL A 84 30.95 -3.38 -21.83
CA VAL A 84 31.26 -4.81 -21.84
C VAL A 84 30.05 -5.60 -21.33
N THR A 85 29.79 -6.77 -21.93
CA THR A 85 28.59 -7.57 -21.65
C THR A 85 28.87 -9.02 -21.29
N GLY A 86 30.14 -9.43 -21.35
CA GLY A 86 30.59 -10.81 -21.13
C GLY A 86 31.43 -11.00 -19.86
N THR A 87 31.55 -9.97 -19.04
CA THR A 87 32.28 -9.93 -17.77
C THR A 87 31.33 -10.25 -16.62
N THR A 88 31.82 -10.94 -15.59
CA THR A 88 31.12 -11.13 -14.32
C THR A 88 31.38 -9.94 -13.38
N GLY A 89 30.58 -9.80 -12.33
CA GLY A 89 30.72 -8.76 -11.32
C GLY A 89 30.49 -9.31 -9.92
N VAL A 90 30.83 -8.52 -8.91
CA VAL A 90 30.54 -8.82 -7.50
C VAL A 90 30.14 -7.53 -6.80
N ALA A 91 29.09 -7.57 -5.98
CA ALA A 91 28.75 -6.50 -5.04
C ALA A 91 27.98 -7.12 -3.85
N GLN A 92 28.18 -6.58 -2.64
CA GLN A 92 27.49 -7.07 -1.42
C GLN A 92 27.62 -8.60 -1.23
N ASP A 93 28.83 -9.12 -1.42
CA ASP A 93 29.14 -10.56 -1.38
C ASP A 93 28.32 -11.44 -2.36
N MET A 94 27.62 -10.84 -3.33
CA MET A 94 26.87 -11.55 -4.37
C MET A 94 27.68 -11.61 -5.67
N ASP A 95 27.79 -12.82 -6.23
CA ASP A 95 28.36 -13.03 -7.56
C ASP A 95 27.32 -12.74 -8.66
N PHE A 96 27.66 -11.87 -9.60
CA PHE A 96 26.83 -11.54 -10.75
C PHE A 96 27.38 -12.17 -12.03
N ALA A 97 26.56 -13.00 -12.66
CA ALA A 97 26.80 -13.49 -14.01
C ALA A 97 26.90 -12.32 -15.02
N SER A 98 27.42 -12.58 -16.21
CA SER A 98 27.53 -11.53 -17.23
C SER A 98 26.18 -10.99 -17.70
N LEU A 99 26.11 -9.72 -18.13
CA LEU A 99 24.88 -9.16 -18.71
C LEU A 99 24.28 -10.07 -19.80
N ARG A 100 25.13 -10.62 -20.68
CA ARG A 100 24.69 -11.52 -21.75
C ARG A 100 24.05 -12.79 -21.21
N GLU A 101 24.65 -13.38 -20.18
CA GLU A 101 24.16 -14.61 -19.54
C GLU A 101 22.86 -14.35 -18.80
N GLN A 102 22.80 -13.29 -17.99
CA GLN A 102 21.58 -12.92 -17.28
C GLN A 102 20.45 -12.62 -18.27
N LEU A 103 20.70 -11.93 -19.40
CA LEU A 103 19.65 -11.63 -20.40
C LEU A 103 19.27 -12.81 -21.31
N ALA A 104 20.01 -13.93 -21.25
CA ALA A 104 19.65 -15.15 -21.98
C ALA A 104 18.37 -15.80 -21.41
N ASP A 105 18.05 -15.52 -20.15
CA ASP A 105 16.73 -15.82 -19.59
C ASP A 105 15.68 -14.83 -20.12
N HIS A 106 14.64 -15.38 -20.75
CA HIS A 106 13.57 -14.61 -21.39
C HIS A 106 12.43 -14.20 -20.46
N ARG A 107 12.50 -14.54 -19.17
CA ARG A 107 11.51 -14.10 -18.17
C ARG A 107 11.55 -12.58 -17.94
N PRO A 108 10.45 -11.99 -17.44
CA PRO A 108 10.45 -10.64 -16.90
C PRO A 108 11.56 -10.41 -15.87
N PHE A 109 12.12 -9.20 -15.86
CA PHE A 109 13.13 -8.82 -14.89
C PHE A 109 13.01 -7.37 -14.46
N TRP A 110 13.49 -7.11 -13.24
CA TRP A 110 13.84 -5.77 -12.77
C TRP A 110 15.37 -5.66 -12.74
N MET A 111 15.93 -4.46 -12.58
CA MET A 111 17.37 -4.27 -12.70
C MET A 111 17.94 -3.33 -11.65
N ARG A 112 19.12 -3.68 -11.13
CA ARG A 112 20.00 -2.78 -10.39
C ARG A 112 21.31 -2.61 -11.13
N VAL A 113 21.83 -1.39 -11.07
CA VAL A 113 23.23 -1.12 -11.42
C VAL A 113 23.90 -0.59 -10.16
N PHE A 114 24.68 -1.43 -9.49
CA PHE A 114 25.49 -1.03 -8.35
C PHE A 114 26.56 -0.05 -8.83
N ALA A 115 26.39 1.24 -8.51
CA ALA A 115 27.13 2.31 -9.17
C ALA A 115 28.16 3.01 -8.29
N SER A 116 27.95 3.14 -6.99
CA SER A 116 28.76 4.07 -6.21
C SER A 116 29.88 3.41 -5.39
N GLY A 117 29.72 2.17 -4.92
CA GLY A 117 30.69 1.54 -4.02
C GLY A 117 32.06 1.33 -4.65
N THR A 118 33.13 1.53 -3.90
CA THR A 118 34.52 1.50 -4.39
C THR A 118 34.95 0.12 -4.89
N GLU A 119 34.24 -0.94 -4.55
CA GLU A 119 34.50 -2.31 -5.03
C GLU A 119 33.77 -2.61 -6.36
N TRP A 120 32.72 -1.85 -6.70
CA TRP A 120 31.88 -2.10 -7.87
C TRP A 120 31.72 -0.89 -8.80
N ALA A 121 32.26 0.26 -8.45
CA ALA A 121 32.57 1.35 -9.35
C ALA A 121 33.96 1.11 -9.97
N PRO A 122 34.20 1.48 -11.24
CA PRO A 122 35.53 1.39 -11.83
C PRO A 122 36.52 2.33 -11.14
N GLU A 123 37.74 1.86 -10.87
CA GLU A 123 38.79 2.66 -10.19
C GLU A 123 39.11 3.94 -10.96
N TRP A 124 39.13 3.86 -12.30
CA TRP A 124 39.45 4.98 -13.17
C TRP A 124 38.50 6.18 -12.98
N VAL A 125 37.27 5.98 -12.48
CA VAL A 125 36.31 7.08 -12.24
C VAL A 125 36.81 7.98 -11.13
N ALA A 126 37.32 7.40 -10.03
CA ALA A 126 37.81 8.16 -8.90
C ALA A 126 39.04 9.00 -9.30
N ASP A 127 39.97 8.37 -10.02
CA ASP A 127 41.19 9.00 -10.52
C ASP A 127 40.89 10.14 -11.50
N GLU A 128 40.03 9.88 -12.49
CA GLU A 128 39.70 10.85 -13.53
C GLU A 128 38.92 12.06 -12.96
N CYS A 129 37.98 11.80 -12.06
CA CYS A 129 37.17 12.85 -11.45
C CYS A 129 37.84 13.54 -10.25
N GLY A 130 39.00 13.03 -9.80
CA GLY A 130 39.73 13.58 -8.65
C GLY A 130 38.91 13.57 -7.36
N VAL A 131 38.12 12.51 -7.14
CA VAL A 131 37.23 12.40 -5.97
C VAL A 131 37.76 11.40 -4.96
N GLN A 132 37.45 11.65 -3.69
CA GLN A 132 37.67 10.68 -2.62
C GLN A 132 36.35 10.00 -2.27
N ALA A 133 36.43 8.73 -1.91
CA ALA A 133 35.27 7.98 -1.45
C ALA A 133 34.78 8.46 -0.07
N VAL A 134 33.48 8.32 0.16
CA VAL A 134 32.78 8.63 1.41
C VAL A 134 32.33 7.31 2.04
N GLY A 135 32.33 7.23 3.37
CA GLY A 135 32.05 5.99 4.08
C GLY A 135 33.00 5.77 5.27
N PRO A 136 32.94 4.57 5.88
CA PRO A 136 32.10 3.45 5.45
C PRO A 136 30.62 3.61 5.82
N ASP A 137 29.69 3.01 5.07
CA ASP A 137 28.29 2.85 5.48
C ASP A 137 28.08 1.72 6.51
N TYR A 138 26.81 1.36 6.76
CA TYR A 138 26.41 0.32 7.72
C TYR A 138 26.89 -1.09 7.34
N ASP A 139 27.19 -1.35 6.06
CA ASP A 139 27.76 -2.61 5.56
C ASP A 139 29.28 -2.49 5.29
N SER A 140 29.93 -1.49 5.90
CA SER A 140 31.36 -1.23 5.80
C SER A 140 31.86 -0.81 4.40
N GLN A 141 30.98 -0.27 3.56
CA GLN A 141 31.27 0.06 2.16
C GLN A 141 31.60 1.54 1.98
N TYR A 142 32.57 1.83 1.10
CA TYR A 142 32.92 3.20 0.71
C TYR A 142 32.33 3.51 -0.66
N HIS A 143 31.91 4.75 -0.89
CA HIS A 143 31.15 5.16 -2.06
C HIS A 143 31.73 6.39 -2.74
N LEU A 144 31.74 6.39 -4.07
CA LEU A 144 32.02 7.57 -4.88
C LEU A 144 30.90 8.60 -4.72
N PRO A 145 31.23 9.90 -4.62
CA PRO A 145 30.24 10.96 -4.43
C PRO A 145 29.44 11.18 -5.72
N ILE A 146 28.28 10.55 -5.86
CA ILE A 146 27.43 10.66 -7.07
C ILE A 146 26.92 12.09 -7.31
N TRP A 147 26.98 12.97 -6.31
CA TRP A 147 26.71 14.40 -6.43
C TRP A 147 27.88 15.22 -7.01
N ASN A 148 28.98 14.58 -7.38
CA ASN A 148 30.03 15.20 -8.16
C ASN A 148 29.66 15.11 -9.65
N GLU A 149 29.63 16.24 -10.37
CA GLU A 149 29.23 16.30 -11.78
C GLU A 149 30.03 15.40 -12.72
N CYS A 150 31.33 15.21 -12.46
CA CYS A 150 32.14 14.29 -13.26
C CYS A 150 31.69 12.85 -13.04
N VAL A 151 31.57 12.41 -11.77
CA VAL A 151 31.10 11.06 -11.42
C VAL A 151 29.70 10.81 -11.98
N TRP A 152 28.78 11.77 -11.79
CA TRP A 152 27.42 11.72 -12.32
C TRP A 152 27.40 11.60 -13.84
N GLY A 153 28.14 12.46 -14.55
CA GLY A 153 28.21 12.43 -16.01
C GLY A 153 28.76 11.11 -16.55
N ARG A 154 29.72 10.50 -15.86
CA ARG A 154 30.26 9.17 -16.21
C ARG A 154 29.23 8.07 -15.97
N LEU A 155 28.49 8.12 -14.87
CA LEU A 155 27.37 7.20 -14.61
C LEU A 155 26.27 7.32 -15.66
N LEU A 156 25.84 8.54 -16.00
CA LEU A 156 24.87 8.78 -17.08
C LEU A 156 25.34 8.20 -18.42
N GLY A 157 26.66 8.20 -18.68
CA GLY A 157 27.26 7.54 -19.83
C GLY A 157 26.98 6.03 -19.89
N VAL A 158 27.09 5.34 -18.76
CA VAL A 158 26.73 3.91 -18.63
C VAL A 158 25.26 3.71 -18.92
N TYR A 159 24.39 4.51 -18.28
CA TYR A 159 22.94 4.42 -18.46
C TYR A 159 22.55 4.64 -19.93
N LYS A 160 23.13 5.62 -20.63
CA LYS A 160 22.91 5.83 -22.06
C LYS A 160 23.30 4.61 -22.89
N LYS A 161 24.47 4.02 -22.64
CA LYS A 161 24.94 2.84 -23.36
C LYS A 161 24.06 1.63 -23.10
N LEU A 162 23.71 1.38 -21.83
CA LEU A 162 22.96 0.22 -21.41
C LEU A 162 21.49 0.30 -21.85
N PHE A 163 20.83 1.44 -21.63
CA PHE A 163 19.40 1.56 -21.83
C PHE A 163 19.03 2.09 -23.22
N VAL A 164 19.82 2.99 -23.80
CA VAL A 164 19.55 3.58 -25.13
C VAL A 164 20.24 2.77 -26.23
N GLU A 165 21.57 2.65 -26.19
CA GLU A 165 22.33 2.03 -27.30
C GLU A 165 22.10 0.52 -27.40
N LYS A 166 22.02 -0.20 -26.26
CA LYS A 166 21.63 -1.62 -26.23
C LYS A 166 20.12 -1.85 -26.25
N GLY A 167 19.31 -0.78 -26.19
CA GLY A 167 17.86 -0.84 -26.31
C GLY A 167 17.10 -1.41 -25.10
N LEU A 168 17.75 -1.57 -23.93
CA LEU A 168 17.11 -2.21 -22.78
C LEU A 168 15.91 -1.43 -22.23
N ARG A 169 15.87 -0.09 -22.32
CA ARG A 169 14.67 0.67 -21.88
C ARG A 169 13.41 0.25 -22.64
N ALA A 170 13.56 -0.14 -23.91
CA ALA A 170 12.47 -0.58 -24.78
C ALA A 170 12.17 -2.09 -24.65
N ASP A 171 12.97 -2.86 -23.92
CA ASP A 171 12.72 -4.29 -23.73
C ASP A 171 11.43 -4.49 -22.90
N PRO A 172 10.40 -5.19 -23.41
CA PRO A 172 9.16 -5.43 -22.68
C PRO A 172 9.34 -6.37 -21.46
N ARG A 173 10.45 -7.11 -21.38
CA ARG A 173 10.82 -7.93 -20.23
C ARG A 173 11.32 -7.09 -19.07
N LEU A 174 12.02 -5.97 -19.35
CA LEU A 174 12.44 -5.02 -18.32
C LEU A 174 11.19 -4.33 -17.76
N LYS A 175 10.88 -4.64 -16.50
CA LYS A 175 9.76 -4.04 -15.77
C LYS A 175 10.16 -2.71 -15.19
N PHE A 176 11.30 -2.65 -14.50
CA PHE A 176 11.80 -1.41 -13.93
C PHE A 176 13.26 -1.49 -13.52
N VAL A 177 13.83 -0.33 -13.20
CA VAL A 177 15.23 -0.13 -12.80
C VAL A 177 15.26 0.71 -11.53
N TYR A 178 15.98 0.25 -10.51
CA TYR A 178 16.31 1.08 -9.36
C TYR A 178 17.35 2.12 -9.76
N VAL A 179 17.05 3.38 -9.50
CA VAL A 179 17.91 4.51 -9.86
C VAL A 179 18.16 5.44 -8.68
N PRO A 180 19.36 6.05 -8.61
CA PRO A 180 20.44 5.96 -9.59
C PRO A 180 21.32 4.70 -9.46
N GLY A 181 20.90 3.74 -8.64
CA GLY A 181 21.69 2.56 -8.30
C GLY A 181 22.78 2.91 -7.30
N ALA A 182 22.39 3.70 -6.29
CA ALA A 182 23.31 4.47 -5.45
C ALA A 182 24.09 3.57 -4.47
N PHE A 183 23.77 3.64 -3.18
CA PHE A 183 24.63 3.13 -2.12
C PHE A 183 24.43 1.62 -1.96
N THR A 184 24.61 1.11 -0.76
CA THR A 184 24.39 -0.30 -0.45
C THR A 184 22.98 -0.75 -0.86
N TRP A 185 22.89 -1.99 -1.34
CA TRP A 185 21.69 -2.58 -1.98
C TRP A 185 21.10 -1.80 -3.18
N ALA A 186 21.86 -0.84 -3.71
CA ALA A 186 21.47 0.11 -4.75
C ALA A 186 20.41 1.14 -4.29
N GLU A 187 20.33 1.37 -2.98
CA GLU A 187 19.35 2.22 -2.33
C GLU A 187 19.82 3.67 -2.15
N PHE A 188 18.88 4.56 -1.84
CA PHE A 188 19.14 5.98 -1.73
C PHE A 188 19.05 6.41 -0.27
N ASP A 189 19.97 5.88 0.54
CA ASP A 189 20.05 6.17 1.97
C ASP A 189 20.84 7.45 2.24
N TYR A 190 20.42 8.17 3.28
CA TYR A 190 21.04 9.44 3.65
C TYR A 190 22.31 9.29 4.48
N ASP A 191 22.67 8.09 4.95
CA ASP A 191 23.86 7.84 5.76
C ASP A 191 25.14 8.31 5.06
N ILE A 192 25.33 7.97 3.79
CA ILE A 192 26.50 8.42 3.02
C ILE A 192 26.47 9.93 2.78
N ILE A 193 25.30 10.53 2.59
CA ILE A 193 25.17 11.99 2.46
C ILE A 193 25.51 12.69 3.78
N SER A 194 25.08 12.12 4.92
CA SER A 194 25.40 12.61 6.27
C SER A 194 26.90 12.60 6.52
N GLN A 195 27.57 11.49 6.24
CA GLN A 195 29.02 11.39 6.35
C GLN A 195 29.76 12.35 5.40
N ALA A 196 29.23 12.57 4.19
CA ALA A 196 29.80 13.55 3.27
C ALA A 196 29.65 14.98 3.81
N ALA A 197 28.52 15.30 4.45
CA ALA A 197 28.27 16.61 5.04
C ALA A 197 29.25 16.90 6.19
N GLU A 198 29.52 15.91 7.04
CA GLU A 198 30.55 16.00 8.08
C GLU A 198 31.95 16.29 7.51
N LYS A 199 32.22 15.79 6.29
CA LYS A 199 33.48 16.02 5.55
C LYS A 199 33.44 17.25 4.63
N GLY A 200 32.41 18.09 4.72
CA GLY A 200 32.33 19.39 4.04
C GLY A 200 31.43 19.49 2.81
N LEU A 201 30.60 18.48 2.51
CA LEU A 201 29.52 18.63 1.53
C LEU A 201 28.50 19.66 2.05
N THR A 202 28.26 20.72 1.27
CA THR A 202 27.23 21.71 1.61
C THR A 202 25.87 21.33 1.03
N PHE A 203 24.81 21.76 1.70
CA PHE A 203 23.44 21.59 1.20
C PHE A 203 23.27 22.20 -0.20
N GLU A 204 23.85 23.37 -0.46
CA GLU A 204 23.73 24.06 -1.74
C GLU A 204 24.37 23.26 -2.87
N LYS A 205 25.53 22.62 -2.62
CA LYS A 205 26.20 21.75 -3.59
C LYS A 205 25.37 20.51 -3.88
N TYR A 206 24.92 19.83 -2.82
CA TYR A 206 24.08 18.64 -2.95
C TYR A 206 22.76 18.94 -3.68
N ARG A 207 22.06 19.99 -3.25
CA ARG A 207 20.80 20.45 -3.88
C ARG A 207 21.01 20.85 -5.34
N SER A 208 22.14 21.47 -5.69
CA SER A 208 22.43 21.84 -7.07
C SER A 208 22.39 20.61 -7.98
N TRP A 209 23.09 19.55 -7.60
CA TRP A 209 23.07 18.26 -8.31
C TRP A 209 21.67 17.62 -8.32
N TYR A 210 21.05 17.52 -7.14
CA TYR A 210 19.75 16.86 -6.96
C TYR A 210 18.67 17.43 -7.88
N ARG A 211 18.70 18.75 -8.14
CA ARG A 211 17.71 19.44 -8.98
C ARG A 211 17.70 19.00 -10.44
N HIS A 212 18.76 18.36 -10.96
CA HIS A 212 18.78 17.86 -12.33
C HIS A 212 18.95 16.35 -12.45
N ALA A 213 19.51 15.66 -11.45
CA ALA A 213 19.78 14.23 -11.49
C ALA A 213 18.59 13.39 -12.01
N TRP A 214 17.38 13.65 -11.51
CA TRP A 214 16.20 12.89 -11.90
C TRP A 214 15.74 13.18 -13.32
N ARG A 215 15.82 14.44 -13.75
CA ARG A 215 15.51 14.83 -15.12
C ARG A 215 16.51 14.24 -16.12
N ASP A 216 17.78 14.17 -15.75
CA ASP A 216 18.81 13.55 -16.60
C ASP A 216 18.47 12.07 -16.87
N LEU A 217 18.03 11.33 -15.84
CA LEU A 217 17.62 9.94 -15.98
C LEU A 217 16.33 9.81 -16.81
N VAL A 218 15.35 10.68 -16.57
CA VAL A 218 14.10 10.75 -17.35
C VAL A 218 14.39 11.03 -18.82
N ASP A 219 15.29 11.96 -19.13
CA ASP A 219 15.70 12.26 -20.50
C ASP A 219 16.38 11.05 -21.17
N ILE A 220 17.18 10.28 -20.42
CA ILE A 220 17.77 9.03 -20.91
C ILE A 220 16.71 7.96 -21.16
N PHE A 221 15.62 7.90 -20.40
CA PHE A 221 14.57 6.90 -20.61
C PHE A 221 13.49 7.37 -21.60
N GLY A 222 13.32 8.68 -21.77
CA GLY A 222 12.33 9.30 -22.64
C GLY A 222 10.92 8.73 -22.38
N PRO A 223 10.25 8.15 -23.38
CA PRO A 223 8.88 7.62 -23.22
C PRO A 223 8.78 6.36 -22.33
N TYR A 224 9.92 5.87 -21.80
CA TYR A 224 9.98 4.71 -20.91
C TYR A 224 10.29 5.10 -19.45
N SER A 225 10.20 6.39 -19.08
CA SER A 225 10.56 6.89 -17.75
C SER A 225 9.72 6.27 -16.63
N ASP A 226 8.54 5.73 -16.95
CA ASP A 226 7.67 4.97 -16.04
C ASP A 226 8.33 3.73 -15.45
N LYS A 227 9.44 3.26 -16.04
CA LYS A 227 10.27 2.14 -15.54
C LYS A 227 11.33 2.56 -14.53
N LEU A 228 11.57 3.85 -14.32
CA LEU A 228 12.55 4.33 -13.36
C LEU A 228 11.96 4.33 -11.95
N VAL A 229 12.70 3.86 -10.96
CA VAL A 229 12.25 3.80 -9.57
C VAL A 229 13.28 4.46 -8.66
N PHE A 230 12.87 5.53 -8.01
CA PHE A 230 13.63 6.14 -6.94
C PHE A 230 13.35 5.41 -5.61
N THR A 231 14.40 5.07 -4.87
CA THR A 231 14.31 4.24 -3.65
C THR A 231 14.49 5.05 -2.36
N GLY A 232 14.42 6.38 -2.42
CA GLY A 232 14.53 7.24 -1.24
C GLY A 232 13.16 7.62 -0.66
N GLU A 233 13.17 8.45 0.37
CA GLU A 233 12.00 8.74 1.20
C GLU A 233 11.71 10.25 1.34
N ASP A 234 10.48 10.60 1.72
CA ASP A 234 10.03 12.01 1.76
C ASP A 234 10.60 12.79 2.94
N TYR A 235 10.84 12.15 4.08
CA TYR A 235 11.34 12.82 5.28
C TYR A 235 12.61 12.12 5.77
N PRO A 236 13.70 12.19 4.99
CA PRO A 236 14.89 11.42 5.29
C PRO A 236 15.60 11.94 6.53
N TRP A 237 16.26 11.05 7.27
CA TRP A 237 17.21 11.41 8.33
C TRP A 237 18.52 11.95 7.74
N GLY A 238 18.42 13.14 7.15
CA GLY A 238 19.53 13.82 6.51
C GLY A 238 20.24 14.84 7.41
N PRO A 239 21.45 15.27 7.02
CA PRO A 239 22.28 16.16 7.83
C PRO A 239 21.80 17.62 7.84
N TRP A 240 20.72 17.94 7.11
CA TRP A 240 20.22 19.30 6.93
C TRP A 240 18.78 19.50 7.44
N GLY A 241 18.27 18.56 8.24
CA GLY A 241 16.91 18.62 8.79
C GLY A 241 15.86 18.78 7.69
N SER A 242 14.86 19.64 7.91
CA SER A 242 13.74 19.81 6.98
C SER A 242 14.09 20.35 5.59
N LYS A 243 15.34 20.74 5.34
CA LYS A 243 15.78 21.21 4.02
C LYS A 243 15.77 20.11 2.96
N THR A 244 15.82 18.84 3.38
CA THR A 244 15.77 17.67 2.49
C THR A 244 14.40 17.00 2.45
N ASP A 245 13.43 17.54 3.19
CA ASP A 245 12.05 17.07 3.09
C ASP A 245 11.56 17.17 1.65
N LEU A 246 10.78 16.18 1.25
CA LEU A 246 10.11 16.04 -0.04
C LEU A 246 11.09 15.91 -1.22
N PHE A 247 12.32 15.48 -0.98
CA PHE A 247 13.27 15.17 -2.05
C PHE A 247 12.77 13.97 -2.87
N ALA A 248 12.27 12.90 -2.23
CA ALA A 248 11.60 11.81 -2.94
C ALA A 248 10.42 12.28 -3.79
N ARG A 249 9.57 13.17 -3.26
CA ARG A 249 8.52 13.82 -4.04
C ARG A 249 9.03 14.54 -5.29
N GLN A 250 10.17 15.24 -5.21
CA GLN A 250 10.76 15.90 -6.39
C GLN A 250 11.21 14.90 -7.46
N ALA A 251 11.69 13.72 -7.07
CA ALA A 251 12.01 12.65 -8.02
C ALA A 251 10.73 12.13 -8.71
N VAL A 252 9.66 11.92 -7.95
CA VAL A 252 8.35 11.52 -8.51
C VAL A 252 7.79 12.59 -9.45
N ASP A 253 7.83 13.87 -9.06
CA ASP A 253 7.37 14.98 -9.91
C ASP A 253 8.22 15.15 -11.19
N ALA A 254 9.46 14.63 -11.20
CA ALA A 254 10.28 14.58 -12.41
C ALA A 254 9.85 13.47 -13.40
N GLY A 255 9.02 12.52 -12.96
CA GLY A 255 8.49 11.43 -13.80
C GLY A 255 9.00 10.03 -13.44
N LEU A 256 9.56 9.83 -12.24
CA LEU A 256 9.98 8.53 -11.74
C LEU A 256 8.85 7.85 -10.96
N GLY A 257 8.88 6.53 -10.92
CA GLY A 257 8.26 5.73 -9.88
C GLY A 257 9.02 5.83 -8.55
N ILE A 258 8.46 5.20 -7.51
CA ILE A 258 8.96 5.27 -6.13
C ILE A 258 8.93 3.89 -5.47
N ARG A 259 9.91 3.60 -4.61
CA ARG A 259 9.95 2.43 -3.74
C ARG A 259 10.44 2.83 -2.34
N THR A 260 9.82 2.26 -1.31
CA THR A 260 10.25 2.38 0.10
C THR A 260 10.55 0.99 0.66
N GLY A 261 11.53 0.86 1.54
CA GLY A 261 11.96 -0.43 2.11
C GLY A 261 11.20 -0.90 3.36
N ILE A 262 10.22 -0.16 3.89
CA ILE A 262 9.77 -0.37 5.28
C ILE A 262 8.24 -0.41 5.49
N THR A 263 7.44 -1.00 4.60
CA THR A 263 6.00 -1.13 4.92
C THR A 263 5.73 -2.05 6.12
N GLU A 264 6.70 -2.87 6.52
CA GLU A 264 6.70 -3.62 7.77
C GLU A 264 6.66 -2.72 9.02
N GLU A 265 7.23 -1.52 8.94
CA GLU A 265 7.03 -0.47 9.93
C GLU A 265 5.75 0.33 9.61
N PHE A 266 4.61 -0.36 9.43
CA PHE A 266 3.34 0.21 8.93
C PHE A 266 2.73 1.37 9.76
N ASN A 267 3.31 1.71 10.92
CA ASN A 267 2.95 2.88 11.72
C ASN A 267 4.13 3.85 11.89
N PHE A 268 5.02 3.91 10.92
CA PHE A 268 6.18 4.76 11.00
C PHE A 268 6.41 5.37 9.64
N HIS A 269 6.55 6.70 9.60
CA HIS A 269 7.01 7.47 8.44
C HIS A 269 6.05 7.55 7.25
N LEU A 270 5.44 6.42 6.86
CA LEU A 270 4.66 6.23 5.63
C LEU A 270 3.20 6.69 5.71
N ASN A 271 2.77 7.30 6.81
CA ASN A 271 1.42 7.87 6.92
C ASN A 271 1.32 9.25 6.24
N GLU A 272 2.32 10.11 6.42
CA GLU A 272 2.52 11.33 5.63
C GLU A 272 3.65 11.06 4.63
N ALA A 273 3.30 10.64 3.41
CA ALA A 273 4.25 10.26 2.37
C ALA A 273 3.84 10.88 1.02
N PRO A 274 4.11 12.19 0.81
CA PRO A 274 3.64 12.91 -0.37
C PRO A 274 4.10 12.37 -1.72
N SER A 275 5.22 11.65 -1.81
CA SER A 275 5.68 10.93 -3.01
C SER A 275 4.72 9.81 -3.43
N TYR A 276 4.01 9.19 -2.48
CA TYR A 276 2.92 8.24 -2.70
C TYR A 276 1.55 8.93 -2.76
N GLY A 277 1.49 10.25 -2.57
CA GLY A 277 0.25 11.02 -2.45
C GLY A 277 -0.46 10.88 -1.11
N SER A 278 0.15 10.21 -0.13
CA SER A 278 -0.46 9.99 1.19
C SER A 278 -0.33 11.23 2.07
N ARG A 279 -1.41 11.58 2.77
CA ARG A 279 -1.43 12.65 3.78
C ARG A 279 -2.21 12.23 5.01
N ILE A 280 -1.77 12.72 6.17
CA ILE A 280 -2.56 12.68 7.41
C ILE A 280 -3.47 13.92 7.41
N GLU A 281 -4.77 13.69 7.56
CA GLU A 281 -5.78 14.73 7.68
C GLU A 281 -5.94 15.21 9.14
N PRO A 282 -6.55 16.38 9.39
CA PRO A 282 -6.72 16.93 10.75
C PRO A 282 -7.40 16.00 11.75
N ASP A 283 -8.28 15.10 11.28
CA ASP A 283 -8.97 14.10 12.09
C ASP A 283 -8.20 12.78 12.27
N GLY A 284 -6.98 12.70 11.71
CA GLY A 284 -6.10 11.55 11.77
C GLY A 284 -6.35 10.48 10.71
N HIS A 285 -7.34 10.63 9.83
CA HIS A 285 -7.50 9.73 8.69
C HIS A 285 -6.40 9.95 7.65
N LEU A 286 -6.18 8.94 6.82
CA LEU A 286 -5.25 9.01 5.69
C LEU A 286 -6.02 9.24 4.39
N THR A 287 -5.58 10.22 3.60
CA THR A 287 -6.00 10.36 2.20
C THR A 287 -4.86 10.01 1.27
N VAL A 288 -5.19 9.61 0.03
CA VAL A 288 -4.21 9.38 -1.04
C VAL A 288 -4.66 10.11 -2.29
N ASP A 289 -3.82 11.02 -2.77
CA ASP A 289 -4.03 11.72 -4.03
C ASP A 289 -3.73 10.81 -5.23
N GLU A 290 -4.76 10.07 -5.65
CA GLU A 290 -4.71 9.19 -6.83
C GLU A 290 -4.68 9.95 -8.18
N SER A 291 -4.72 11.29 -8.18
CA SER A 291 -4.57 12.08 -9.41
C SER A 291 -3.11 12.29 -9.83
N MET A 292 -2.17 11.97 -8.94
CA MET A 292 -0.74 12.09 -9.22
C MET A 292 -0.31 11.18 -10.39
N PRO A 293 0.63 11.63 -11.24
CA PRO A 293 1.13 10.82 -12.36
C PRO A 293 1.66 9.44 -11.97
N VAL A 294 2.22 9.32 -10.76
CA VAL A 294 2.75 8.05 -10.23
C VAL A 294 1.67 6.96 -10.09
N HIS A 295 0.38 7.33 -10.04
CA HIS A 295 -0.77 6.43 -9.93
C HIS A 295 -1.49 6.17 -11.26
N ASP A 296 -0.88 6.50 -12.41
CA ASP A 296 -1.45 6.31 -13.74
C ASP A 296 -1.55 4.84 -14.20
N GLY A 297 -1.04 3.91 -13.40
CA GLY A 297 -0.99 2.48 -13.67
C GLY A 297 0.17 2.05 -14.58
N LYS A 298 1.04 2.96 -14.99
CA LYS A 298 2.28 2.70 -15.76
C LYS A 298 3.51 2.86 -14.91
N HIS A 299 3.57 3.88 -14.06
CA HIS A 299 4.67 4.05 -13.12
C HIS A 299 4.70 2.91 -12.10
N ILE A 300 5.89 2.65 -11.57
CA ILE A 300 6.08 1.70 -10.49
C ILE A 300 5.92 2.41 -9.15
N VAL A 301 5.07 1.86 -8.30
CA VAL A 301 4.86 2.27 -6.91
C VAL A 301 5.03 1.02 -6.07
N ALA A 302 6.16 0.94 -5.37
CA ALA A 302 6.61 -0.31 -4.79
C ALA A 302 6.96 -0.20 -3.31
N THR A 303 7.08 -1.37 -2.70
CA THR A 303 7.69 -1.55 -1.39
C THR A 303 8.31 -2.93 -1.27
N GLU A 304 8.83 -3.24 -0.10
CA GLU A 304 9.41 -4.49 0.33
C GLU A 304 8.55 -5.03 1.50
N ASN A 305 8.46 -6.35 1.59
CA ASN A 305 7.62 -7.11 2.53
C ASN A 305 8.20 -8.53 2.73
N GLU A 306 9.37 -8.59 3.32
CA GLU A 306 10.17 -9.81 3.53
C GLU A 306 10.85 -9.82 4.90
N CYS A 307 11.00 -8.67 5.54
CA CYS A 307 11.71 -8.52 6.79
C CYS A 307 10.71 -8.59 7.95
N TYR A 308 10.44 -9.80 8.46
CA TYR A 308 9.54 -9.98 9.61
C TYR A 308 10.23 -10.66 10.79
N ASN A 309 11.00 -11.71 10.51
CA ASN A 309 11.93 -12.38 11.43
C ASN A 309 13.29 -12.54 10.73
N ASP A 310 13.66 -11.51 9.99
CA ASP A 310 14.85 -11.40 9.14
C ASP A 310 15.26 -9.92 9.06
N CYS A 311 16.39 -9.61 8.43
CA CYS A 311 16.90 -8.23 8.27
C CYS A 311 17.08 -7.46 9.59
N GLY A 312 17.27 -8.17 10.71
CA GLY A 312 17.36 -7.57 12.05
C GLY A 312 16.01 -7.36 12.74
N TYR A 313 14.88 -7.61 12.08
CA TYR A 313 13.55 -7.56 12.69
C TYR A 313 13.15 -8.90 13.34
N THR A 314 12.27 -8.80 14.34
CA THR A 314 11.68 -9.97 15.00
C THR A 314 10.23 -9.70 15.40
N THR A 315 9.37 -10.71 15.27
CA THR A 315 7.98 -10.65 15.71
C THR A 315 7.49 -12.02 16.18
N ASP A 316 6.69 -12.03 17.25
CA ASP A 316 6.01 -13.22 17.77
C ASP A 316 4.62 -13.43 17.14
N ASP A 317 4.11 -12.45 16.39
CA ASP A 317 2.87 -12.53 15.61
C ASP A 317 3.12 -12.20 14.11
N PRO A 318 3.77 -13.11 13.37
CA PRO A 318 4.08 -12.89 11.95
C PRO A 318 2.81 -12.71 11.09
N TYR A 319 1.66 -13.27 11.49
CA TYR A 319 0.42 -13.05 10.74
C TYR A 319 -0.03 -11.60 10.83
N TYR A 320 0.00 -11.02 12.03
CA TYR A 320 -0.34 -9.62 12.22
C TYR A 320 0.59 -8.71 11.44
N ALA A 321 1.91 -8.91 11.56
CA ALA A 321 2.91 -8.13 10.84
C ALA A 321 2.67 -8.18 9.32
N VAL A 322 2.65 -9.38 8.73
CA VAL A 322 2.40 -9.57 7.28
C VAL A 322 1.09 -8.94 6.83
N ARG A 323 0.02 -9.09 7.62
CA ARG A 323 -1.29 -8.51 7.29
C ARG A 323 -1.24 -6.99 7.25
N GLN A 324 -0.61 -6.35 8.23
CA GLN A 324 -0.61 -4.89 8.33
C GLN A 324 0.29 -4.24 7.29
N SER A 325 1.47 -4.78 7.03
CA SER A 325 2.36 -4.24 5.99
C SER A 325 1.69 -4.27 4.62
N ASN A 326 1.02 -5.38 4.30
CA ASN A 326 0.27 -5.51 3.05
C ASN A 326 -0.96 -4.57 2.99
N LEU A 327 -1.65 -4.34 4.11
CA LEU A 327 -2.73 -3.36 4.17
C LEU A 327 -2.19 -1.94 3.96
N LYS A 328 -1.05 -1.60 4.57
CA LYS A 328 -0.35 -0.31 4.36
C LYS A 328 0.05 -0.13 2.90
N ALA A 329 0.66 -1.13 2.28
CA ALA A 329 1.03 -1.11 0.86
C ALA A 329 -0.18 -0.86 -0.05
N LEU A 330 -1.29 -1.54 0.21
CA LEU A 330 -2.54 -1.37 -0.54
C LEU A 330 -3.23 -0.02 -0.27
N GLN A 331 -3.12 0.52 0.95
CA GLN A 331 -3.57 1.88 1.27
C GLN A 331 -2.76 2.91 0.46
N LEU A 332 -1.46 2.73 0.30
CA LEU A 332 -0.59 3.58 -0.52
C LEU A 332 -0.69 3.32 -2.04
N ARG A 333 -1.65 2.49 -2.48
CA ARG A 333 -1.95 2.18 -3.89
C ARG A 333 -0.81 1.52 -4.67
N MET A 334 0.10 0.86 -3.96
CA MET A 334 1.25 0.19 -4.57
C MET A 334 0.81 -0.88 -5.59
N ASN A 335 1.63 -1.03 -6.64
CA ASN A 335 1.43 -2.01 -7.70
C ASN A 335 2.51 -3.10 -7.73
N TRP A 336 3.65 -2.91 -7.08
CA TRP A 336 4.70 -3.91 -6.96
C TRP A 336 5.13 -4.10 -5.51
N ILE A 337 5.45 -5.33 -5.12
CA ILE A 337 5.95 -5.64 -3.78
C ILE A 337 7.11 -6.61 -3.93
N TYR A 338 8.27 -6.25 -3.40
CA TYR A 338 9.39 -7.16 -3.26
C TYR A 338 9.08 -8.14 -2.14
N VAL A 339 9.27 -9.44 -2.40
CA VAL A 339 8.97 -10.50 -1.45
C VAL A 339 9.94 -11.66 -1.62
N VAL A 340 10.36 -12.26 -0.52
CA VAL A 340 11.12 -13.52 -0.54
C VAL A 340 10.20 -14.60 0.03
N PRO A 341 9.78 -15.63 -0.74
CA PRO A 341 8.65 -16.49 -0.35
C PRO A 341 8.68 -17.11 1.05
N GLY A 342 9.87 -17.44 1.56
CA GLY A 342 10.08 -17.93 2.92
C GLY A 342 9.93 -16.82 3.95
N PRO A 343 10.85 -15.83 3.98
CA PRO A 343 10.78 -14.67 4.88
C PRO A 343 9.43 -13.93 4.85
N SER A 344 8.76 -13.84 3.69
CA SER A 344 7.43 -13.23 3.54
C SER A 344 6.25 -14.13 3.97
N TYR A 345 6.49 -15.32 4.51
CA TYR A 345 5.47 -16.26 4.99
C TYR A 345 4.38 -16.60 3.94
N MET A 346 4.76 -16.68 2.66
CA MET A 346 3.79 -16.86 1.58
C MET A 346 3.08 -18.23 1.63
N LYS A 347 3.75 -19.24 2.19
CA LYS A 347 3.21 -20.59 2.33
C LYS A 347 2.23 -20.69 3.48
N GLU A 348 2.44 -19.94 4.54
CA GLU A 348 1.66 -19.92 5.78
C GLU A 348 0.37 -19.11 5.57
N TYR A 349 0.44 -18.04 4.78
CA TYR A 349 -0.69 -17.13 4.54
C TYR A 349 -1.11 -17.04 3.05
N PRO A 350 -1.37 -18.17 2.37
CA PRO A 350 -1.55 -18.21 0.92
C PRO A 350 -2.81 -17.47 0.46
N ASP A 351 -3.88 -17.49 1.26
CA ASP A 351 -5.13 -16.79 0.94
C ASP A 351 -4.96 -15.27 1.04
N HIS A 352 -4.15 -14.78 1.99
CA HIS A 352 -3.84 -13.37 2.14
C HIS A 352 -2.98 -12.88 0.97
N TRP A 353 -1.86 -13.55 0.68
CA TRP A 353 -1.00 -13.19 -0.44
C TRP A 353 -1.69 -13.31 -1.80
N ARG A 354 -2.61 -14.27 -1.96
CA ARG A 354 -3.47 -14.33 -3.14
C ARG A 354 -4.37 -13.10 -3.27
N TRP A 355 -4.94 -12.62 -2.16
CA TRP A 355 -5.74 -11.39 -2.15
C TRP A 355 -4.87 -10.16 -2.46
N VAL A 356 -3.69 -10.03 -1.86
CA VAL A 356 -2.73 -8.94 -2.12
C VAL A 356 -2.39 -8.89 -3.61
N ARG A 357 -1.96 -10.00 -4.20
CA ARG A 357 -1.62 -10.10 -5.63
C ARG A 357 -2.75 -9.69 -6.57
N LEU A 358 -4.00 -9.93 -6.17
CA LEU A 358 -5.19 -9.57 -6.96
C LEU A 358 -5.63 -8.11 -6.72
N SER A 359 -5.10 -7.46 -5.68
CA SER A 359 -5.48 -6.13 -5.19
C SER A 359 -4.48 -5.03 -5.54
N ILE A 360 -3.18 -5.33 -5.61
CA ILE A 360 -2.13 -4.38 -5.98
C ILE A 360 -2.35 -3.83 -7.40
N GLY A 361 -2.04 -2.54 -7.59
CA GLY A 361 -2.22 -1.84 -8.86
C GLY A 361 -3.67 -1.73 -9.35
N LYS A 362 -4.66 -1.98 -8.49
CA LYS A 362 -6.06 -1.66 -8.78
C LYS A 362 -6.34 -0.18 -8.48
N THR A 363 -7.25 0.37 -9.26
CA THR A 363 -7.89 1.68 -9.04
C THR A 363 -9.30 1.47 -8.47
N ALA A 364 -9.95 2.53 -8.00
CA ALA A 364 -11.33 2.46 -7.50
C ALA A 364 -12.27 1.80 -8.53
N SER A 365 -12.13 2.15 -9.81
CA SER A 365 -12.98 1.64 -10.89
C SER A 365 -12.69 0.17 -11.24
N THR A 366 -11.48 -0.34 -10.98
CA THR A 366 -11.08 -1.71 -11.37
C THR A 366 -10.98 -2.69 -10.20
N SER A 367 -10.93 -2.18 -8.97
CA SER A 367 -10.81 -3.01 -7.77
C SER A 367 -12.02 -3.93 -7.58
N PRO A 368 -11.80 -5.18 -7.13
CA PRO A 368 -12.91 -6.04 -6.74
C PRO A 368 -13.54 -5.66 -5.40
N ASP A 369 -12.81 -4.95 -4.55
CA ASP A 369 -13.26 -4.54 -3.23
C ASP A 369 -12.75 -3.15 -2.80
N ALA A 370 -13.49 -2.58 -1.86
CA ALA A 370 -13.10 -1.42 -1.06
C ALA A 370 -13.15 -1.85 0.41
N TRP A 371 -12.26 -1.31 1.24
CA TRP A 371 -12.10 -1.81 2.61
C TRP A 371 -11.60 -0.77 3.60
N ALA A 372 -11.91 -1.01 4.88
CA ALA A 372 -11.45 -0.25 6.04
C ALA A 372 -10.94 -1.24 7.09
N ALA A 373 -9.64 -1.20 7.38
CA ALA A 373 -9.04 -1.81 8.57
C ALA A 373 -9.20 -0.82 9.71
N LEU A 374 -10.14 -1.13 10.59
CA LEU A 374 -10.51 -0.26 11.69
C LEU A 374 -9.44 -0.35 12.76
N ARG A 375 -8.87 0.78 13.13
CA ARG A 375 -7.79 0.85 14.11
C ARG A 375 -7.53 2.29 14.52
N ASP A 376 -6.78 2.43 15.60
CA ASP A 376 -6.19 3.70 15.98
C ASP A 376 -4.76 3.43 16.47
N ALA A 377 -3.77 3.97 15.76
CA ALA A 377 -2.38 3.57 15.92
C ALA A 377 -1.43 4.76 15.98
N GLU A 378 -0.40 4.68 16.82
CA GLU A 378 0.61 5.73 16.94
C GLU A 378 1.52 5.72 15.73
N ASP A 379 1.63 6.86 15.02
CA ASP A 379 2.80 7.12 14.18
C ASP A 379 3.92 7.73 15.01
N THR A 380 4.89 6.90 15.39
CA THR A 380 5.96 7.31 16.32
C THR A 380 6.90 8.35 15.70
N TYR A 381 7.05 8.36 14.37
CA TYR A 381 7.86 9.36 13.67
C TYR A 381 7.31 10.76 13.88
N TRP A 382 5.98 10.88 13.89
CA TRP A 382 5.28 12.14 14.06
C TRP A 382 4.84 12.39 15.51
N ARG A 383 5.42 11.71 16.50
CA ARG A 383 5.08 11.96 17.92
C ARG A 383 5.47 13.36 18.37
N ASP A 384 6.63 13.84 17.92
CA ASP A 384 7.12 15.17 18.26
C ASP A 384 6.56 16.24 17.31
N ASN A 385 6.63 17.52 17.69
CA ASN A 385 6.13 18.66 16.87
C ASN A 385 6.97 18.93 15.58
N THR A 386 7.58 17.90 15.02
CA THR A 386 8.24 17.90 13.71
C THR A 386 7.20 17.59 12.62
N GLY A 387 7.44 18.10 11.40
CA GLY A 387 6.60 17.84 10.24
C GLY A 387 5.60 18.95 9.88
N PRO A 388 4.73 18.69 8.89
CA PRO A 388 3.88 19.73 8.26
C PRO A 388 2.58 20.04 9.02
N PHE A 389 2.42 19.58 10.27
CA PHE A 389 1.15 19.59 11.01
C PHE A 389 0.93 20.86 11.84
N THR A 390 0.84 22.00 11.17
CA THR A 390 0.59 23.30 11.80
C THR A 390 -0.52 24.07 11.08
N GLY A 391 -1.19 25.00 11.79
CA GLY A 391 -2.27 25.80 11.21
C GLY A 391 -3.42 24.92 10.71
N ASP A 392 -3.84 25.10 9.46
CA ASP A 392 -4.94 24.32 8.86
C ASP A 392 -4.61 22.82 8.69
N ARG A 393 -3.33 22.42 8.84
CA ARG A 393 -2.86 21.03 8.84
C ARG A 393 -2.71 20.45 10.26
N GLU A 394 -3.18 21.15 11.28
CA GLU A 394 -3.11 20.66 12.66
C GLU A 394 -3.87 19.33 12.81
N TRP A 395 -3.15 18.31 13.26
CA TRP A 395 -3.68 16.99 13.52
C TRP A 395 -4.02 16.86 15.00
N VAL A 396 -5.31 17.01 15.31
CA VAL A 396 -5.81 17.15 16.69
C VAL A 396 -5.51 15.91 17.55
N GLY A 397 -5.53 14.73 16.93
CA GLY A 397 -5.30 13.44 17.59
C GLY A 397 -3.84 12.99 17.65
N LYS A 398 -2.87 13.79 17.19
CA LYS A 398 -1.46 13.40 17.08
C LYS A 398 -0.91 12.70 18.34
N PRO A 399 -0.18 11.57 18.22
CA PRO A 399 0.25 10.90 17.00
C PRO A 399 -0.68 9.78 16.49
N TRP A 400 -1.98 9.84 16.80
CA TRP A 400 -2.89 8.72 16.57
C TRP A 400 -3.57 8.75 15.20
N VAL A 401 -3.12 7.86 14.30
CA VAL A 401 -3.60 7.72 12.93
C VAL A 401 -4.79 6.78 12.93
N ARG A 402 -5.88 7.24 12.32
CA ARG A 402 -7.13 6.51 12.23
C ARG A 402 -7.14 5.63 10.99
N ASN A 403 -7.40 4.35 11.24
CA ASN A 403 -7.67 3.33 10.23
C ASN A 403 -6.55 3.13 9.20
N LEU A 404 -6.63 2.03 8.44
CA LEU A 404 -6.08 1.97 7.08
C LEU A 404 -7.26 1.76 6.15
N GLU A 405 -7.35 2.57 5.10
CA GLU A 405 -8.57 2.65 4.28
C GLU A 405 -8.25 2.68 2.79
N ARG A 406 -9.10 1.99 2.02
CA ARG A 406 -9.01 1.94 0.56
C ARG A 406 -10.41 1.98 -0.03
N TRP A 407 -10.82 3.19 -0.43
CA TRP A 407 -12.12 3.52 -1.01
C TRP A 407 -13.35 3.19 -0.14
N LEU A 408 -13.14 2.82 1.12
CA LEU A 408 -14.18 2.69 2.12
C LEU A 408 -13.67 3.39 3.37
N VAL A 409 -14.36 4.43 3.80
CA VAL A 409 -13.96 5.28 4.93
C VAL A 409 -14.95 5.08 6.06
N GLN A 410 -14.47 4.83 7.27
CA GLN A 410 -15.31 4.90 8.46
C GLN A 410 -15.46 6.35 8.89
N ARG A 411 -16.68 6.77 9.20
CA ARG A 411 -16.96 8.15 9.64
C ARG A 411 -17.59 8.16 11.04
N ASP A 412 -17.10 9.04 11.90
CA ASP A 412 -17.73 9.34 13.19
C ASP A 412 -18.80 10.42 12.99
N VAL A 413 -20.04 9.98 12.73
CA VAL A 413 -21.14 10.88 12.35
C VAL A 413 -22.45 10.51 13.05
N GLY A 414 -23.28 11.53 13.28
CA GLY A 414 -24.58 11.35 13.90
C GLY A 414 -24.52 11.17 15.42
N PRO A 415 -25.70 11.07 16.07
CA PRO A 415 -25.78 10.99 17.53
C PRO A 415 -25.37 9.62 18.10
N ASP A 416 -25.33 8.57 17.27
CA ASP A 416 -25.09 7.18 17.65
C ASP A 416 -23.85 6.57 16.99
N GLY A 417 -23.01 7.38 16.35
CA GLY A 417 -21.96 6.93 15.42
C GLY A 417 -20.53 7.31 15.77
N ASN A 418 -20.24 7.75 16.99
CA ASN A 418 -18.89 8.04 17.43
C ASN A 418 -18.25 6.75 17.95
N ALA A 419 -17.34 6.18 17.15
CA ALA A 419 -16.66 4.96 17.51
C ALA A 419 -15.62 5.20 18.62
N ARG A 420 -15.36 4.18 19.43
CA ARG A 420 -14.23 4.17 20.38
C ARG A 420 -13.19 3.14 19.95
N ARG A 421 -11.95 3.31 20.39
CA ARG A 421 -10.92 2.28 20.23
C ARG A 421 -11.38 0.96 20.85
N SER A 422 -11.16 -0.12 20.12
CA SER A 422 -11.25 -1.47 20.69
C SER A 422 -9.99 -1.76 21.51
N THR A 423 -10.14 -2.30 22.72
CA THR A 423 -9.02 -2.84 23.51
C THR A 423 -8.92 -4.36 23.40
N ALA A 424 -9.64 -4.95 22.44
CA ALA A 424 -9.71 -6.39 22.27
C ALA A 424 -8.44 -7.01 21.67
N ASP A 425 -7.68 -6.21 20.92
CA ASP A 425 -6.56 -6.61 20.09
C ASP A 425 -5.62 -5.40 20.05
N VAL A 426 -4.53 -5.47 20.80
CA VAL A 426 -3.60 -4.35 21.01
C VAL A 426 -2.19 -4.87 20.81
N HIS A 427 -1.45 -4.20 19.94
CA HIS A 427 -0.06 -4.53 19.66
C HIS A 427 0.82 -3.33 19.99
N THR A 428 2.00 -3.59 20.54
CA THR A 428 3.01 -2.57 20.81
C THR A 428 4.34 -3.06 20.27
N GLY A 429 4.97 -2.23 19.44
CA GLY A 429 6.28 -2.52 18.86
C GLY A 429 6.34 -3.84 18.09
N ALA A 430 5.41 -4.02 17.15
CA ALA A 430 5.12 -5.33 16.56
C ALA A 430 6.29 -5.99 15.80
N LEU A 431 7.17 -5.19 15.18
CA LEU A 431 8.48 -5.63 14.71
C LEU A 431 9.60 -4.87 15.42
N THR A 432 9.42 -3.57 15.56
CA THR A 432 10.37 -2.62 16.14
C THR A 432 9.64 -1.65 17.07
N GLU A 433 10.35 -0.87 17.89
CA GLU A 433 9.69 0.11 18.78
C GLU A 433 8.96 1.22 17.99
N GLU A 434 9.42 1.47 16.77
CA GLU A 434 8.91 2.43 15.79
C GLU A 434 7.48 2.11 15.35
N ASN A 435 7.06 0.83 15.35
CA ASN A 435 5.66 0.46 15.09
C ASN A 435 4.68 1.02 16.14
N GLY A 436 5.16 1.52 17.28
CA GLY A 436 4.35 2.17 18.30
C GLY A 436 3.25 1.26 18.88
N THR A 437 2.22 1.88 19.46
CA THR A 437 1.02 1.15 19.92
C THR A 437 -0.10 1.22 18.89
N ALA A 438 -0.73 0.09 18.60
CA ALA A 438 -1.90 -0.01 17.73
C ALA A 438 -3.07 -0.69 18.45
N TYR A 439 -4.22 -0.01 18.47
CA TYR A 439 -5.50 -0.56 18.88
C TYR A 439 -6.22 -1.08 17.65
N GLU A 440 -6.26 -2.40 17.48
CA GLU A 440 -6.86 -3.04 16.32
C GLU A 440 -8.36 -3.24 16.54
N GLY A 441 -9.11 -2.48 15.76
CA GLY A 441 -10.56 -2.43 15.79
C GLY A 441 -11.13 -1.18 16.44
N LEU A 442 -12.39 -0.95 16.10
CA LEU A 442 -13.25 0.03 16.73
C LEU A 442 -14.43 -0.69 17.40
N SER A 443 -14.90 -0.12 18.49
CA SER A 443 -15.99 -0.65 19.30
C SER A 443 -17.13 0.37 19.35
N THR A 444 -18.36 -0.13 19.40
CA THR A 444 -19.51 0.68 19.77
C THR A 444 -19.44 1.05 21.26
N ASP A 445 -20.16 2.07 21.69
CA ASP A 445 -20.35 2.42 23.09
C ASP A 445 -21.84 2.59 23.41
N ARG A 446 -22.48 1.45 23.66
CA ARG A 446 -23.93 1.41 23.87
C ARG A 446 -24.36 2.16 25.12
N ALA A 447 -23.51 2.20 26.15
CA ALA A 447 -23.80 2.90 27.39
C ALA A 447 -23.98 4.41 27.16
N HIS A 448 -23.24 4.96 26.20
CA HIS A 448 -23.32 6.36 25.79
C HIS A 448 -24.10 6.58 24.48
N GLY A 449 -24.94 5.62 24.09
CA GLY A 449 -25.80 5.73 22.90
C GLY A 449 -25.10 5.58 21.55
N GLN A 450 -23.80 5.29 21.53
CA GLN A 450 -23.02 5.07 20.30
C GLN A 450 -23.22 3.62 19.82
N THR A 451 -24.30 3.39 19.08
CA THR A 451 -24.77 2.05 18.70
C THR A 451 -24.50 1.67 17.24
N SER A 452 -23.78 2.51 16.51
CA SER A 452 -23.54 2.38 15.09
C SER A 452 -22.08 2.67 14.72
N LEU A 453 -21.57 2.01 13.68
CA LEU A 453 -20.35 2.38 12.97
C LEU A 453 -20.73 2.71 11.53
N TYR A 454 -20.41 3.92 11.06
CA TYR A 454 -20.84 4.41 9.74
C TYR A 454 -19.73 4.33 8.70
N PHE A 455 -20.10 4.04 7.45
CA PHE A 455 -19.17 3.83 6.37
C PHE A 455 -19.61 4.53 5.09
N ASP A 456 -18.64 5.17 4.45
CA ASP A 456 -18.77 5.92 3.20
C ASP A 456 -17.93 5.24 2.13
N LEU A 457 -18.54 4.91 0.99
CA LEU A 457 -17.91 4.20 -0.11
C LEU A 457 -17.56 5.20 -1.23
N ASP A 458 -16.31 5.23 -1.66
CA ASP A 458 -15.88 6.15 -2.71
C ASP A 458 -16.71 5.96 -4.00
N ASP A 459 -17.26 7.06 -4.51
CA ASP A 459 -18.12 7.06 -5.69
C ASP A 459 -17.47 6.45 -6.94
N ARG A 460 -16.15 6.61 -7.07
CA ARG A 460 -15.36 6.03 -8.17
C ARG A 460 -15.32 4.50 -8.07
N PHE A 461 -15.50 3.95 -6.87
CA PHE A 461 -15.69 2.53 -6.65
C PHE A 461 -17.13 2.11 -6.90
N LEU A 462 -18.14 2.74 -6.30
CA LEU A 462 -19.53 2.36 -6.58
C LEU A 462 -20.53 3.42 -6.11
N HIS A 463 -20.96 4.30 -7.02
CA HIS A 463 -22.05 5.25 -6.75
C HIS A 463 -23.36 4.91 -7.48
N GLY A 464 -24.49 5.05 -6.80
CA GLY A 464 -25.87 5.05 -7.30
C GLY A 464 -26.37 3.74 -7.95
N ARG A 465 -25.47 2.80 -8.23
CA ARG A 465 -25.77 1.60 -9.01
C ARG A 465 -26.38 0.51 -8.13
N ARG A 466 -27.57 0.05 -8.52
CA ARG A 466 -28.14 -1.20 -8.04
C ARG A 466 -27.40 -2.39 -8.62
N GLY A 467 -26.66 -3.10 -7.79
CA GLY A 467 -25.93 -4.29 -8.20
C GLY A 467 -25.67 -5.25 -7.03
N PRO A 468 -25.26 -6.49 -7.33
CA PRO A 468 -24.94 -7.46 -6.32
C PRO A 468 -23.59 -7.11 -5.70
N VAL A 469 -23.57 -6.98 -4.37
CA VAL A 469 -22.36 -6.80 -3.57
C VAL A 469 -22.35 -7.77 -2.41
N GLN A 470 -21.17 -8.03 -1.88
CA GLN A 470 -21.01 -8.62 -0.56
C GLN A 470 -20.44 -7.58 0.39
N ILE A 471 -21.00 -7.47 1.58
CA ILE A 471 -20.33 -6.77 2.68
C ILE A 471 -19.77 -7.83 3.62
N LYS A 472 -18.48 -7.74 3.93
CA LYS A 472 -17.79 -8.61 4.87
C LYS A 472 -17.37 -7.80 6.09
N VAL A 473 -17.62 -8.32 7.27
CA VAL A 473 -17.30 -7.66 8.54
C VAL A 473 -16.59 -8.66 9.44
N THR A 474 -15.31 -8.41 9.74
CA THR A 474 -14.58 -9.14 10.78
C THR A 474 -14.87 -8.50 12.14
N TYR A 475 -15.53 -9.26 13.01
CA TYR A 475 -15.98 -8.83 14.32
C TYR A 475 -15.51 -9.80 15.41
N ARG A 476 -15.41 -9.31 16.65
CA ARG A 476 -15.15 -10.17 17.80
C ARG A 476 -16.47 -10.76 18.29
N ASP A 477 -16.57 -12.08 18.29
CA ASP A 477 -17.75 -12.78 18.80
C ASP A 477 -17.70 -12.89 20.33
N ALA A 478 -17.59 -11.74 21.01
CA ALA A 478 -17.61 -11.62 22.46
C ALA A 478 -18.98 -11.12 22.97
N GLY A 479 -19.31 -11.49 24.20
CA GLY A 479 -20.53 -11.05 24.88
C GLY A 479 -21.81 -11.60 24.26
N LYS A 480 -22.91 -10.86 24.38
CA LYS A 480 -24.26 -11.26 23.92
C LYS A 480 -24.88 -10.16 23.07
N GLY A 481 -25.86 -10.53 22.25
CA GLY A 481 -26.62 -9.59 21.44
C GLY A 481 -26.53 -9.92 19.95
N ALA A 482 -27.11 -9.05 19.15
CA ALA A 482 -27.14 -9.21 17.71
C ALA A 482 -26.90 -7.88 17.01
N TRP A 483 -26.29 -7.95 15.84
CA TRP A 483 -25.99 -6.79 15.02
C TRP A 483 -26.36 -7.07 13.55
N TRP A 484 -26.50 -6.02 12.76
CA TRP A 484 -26.85 -6.10 11.34
C TRP A 484 -26.28 -4.90 10.59
N ILE A 485 -26.44 -4.89 9.27
CA ILE A 485 -26.10 -3.74 8.43
C ILE A 485 -27.39 -3.03 8.04
N GLU A 486 -27.41 -1.72 8.16
CA GLU A 486 -28.42 -0.84 7.58
C GLU A 486 -27.81 -0.08 6.42
N HIS A 487 -28.57 0.03 5.33
CA HIS A 487 -28.22 0.74 4.10
C HIS A 487 -29.51 1.35 3.51
N GLN A 488 -29.40 2.13 2.44
CA GLN A 488 -30.53 2.86 1.87
C GLN A 488 -31.76 1.98 1.56
N ASP A 489 -31.56 0.78 1.02
CA ASP A 489 -32.67 -0.12 0.65
C ASP A 489 -33.19 -0.99 1.82
N GLY A 490 -32.68 -0.81 3.04
CA GLY A 490 -33.17 -1.48 4.25
C GLY A 490 -32.08 -2.06 5.13
N ARG A 491 -32.37 -3.21 5.75
CA ARG A 491 -31.45 -3.88 6.68
C ARG A 491 -31.23 -5.34 6.34
N THR A 492 -30.05 -5.84 6.68
CA THR A 492 -29.68 -7.25 6.50
C THR A 492 -30.23 -8.13 7.63
N PRO A 493 -30.21 -9.47 7.47
CA PRO A 493 -30.46 -10.36 8.58
C PRO A 493 -29.41 -10.22 9.68
N ARG A 494 -29.83 -10.49 10.91
CA ARG A 494 -28.98 -10.29 12.10
C ARG A 494 -27.95 -11.39 12.25
N VAL A 495 -26.74 -11.01 12.64
CA VAL A 495 -25.73 -11.91 13.20
C VAL A 495 -25.95 -11.98 14.70
N ARG A 496 -26.20 -13.18 15.23
CA ARG A 496 -26.27 -13.40 16.68
C ARG A 496 -24.90 -13.83 17.17
N ARG A 497 -24.42 -13.15 18.21
CA ARG A 497 -23.15 -13.50 18.87
C ARG A 497 -23.33 -14.66 19.84
N THR A 498 -22.42 -15.62 19.77
CA THR A 498 -22.38 -16.77 20.67
C THR A 498 -21.51 -16.50 21.90
N GLY A 499 -20.59 -15.52 21.82
CA GLY A 499 -19.77 -15.11 22.95
C GLY A 499 -18.53 -15.99 23.19
N ASP A 500 -17.95 -16.59 22.13
CA ASP A 500 -16.73 -17.40 22.24
C ASP A 500 -15.43 -16.58 22.21
N GLY A 501 -15.53 -15.25 22.05
CA GLY A 501 -14.43 -14.30 22.10
C GLY A 501 -13.54 -14.29 20.85
N LYS A 502 -13.81 -15.14 19.85
CA LYS A 502 -12.97 -15.28 18.65
C LYS A 502 -13.31 -14.24 17.60
N TRP A 503 -12.31 -13.84 16.82
CA TRP A 503 -12.52 -13.08 15.59
C TRP A 503 -13.18 -13.95 14.52
N LYS A 504 -14.24 -13.43 13.90
CA LYS A 504 -15.02 -14.11 12.86
C LYS A 504 -15.39 -13.11 11.78
N THR A 505 -15.50 -13.56 10.54
CA THR A 505 -16.01 -12.75 9.43
C THR A 505 -17.44 -13.16 9.08
N ALA A 506 -18.38 -12.21 9.17
CA ALA A 506 -19.73 -12.35 8.63
C ALA A 506 -19.81 -11.76 7.22
N THR A 507 -20.32 -12.53 6.27
CA THR A 507 -20.53 -12.13 4.88
C THR A 507 -22.02 -11.99 4.58
N PHE A 508 -22.43 -10.78 4.22
CA PHE A 508 -23.77 -10.41 3.81
C PHE A 508 -23.83 -10.31 2.29
N ARG A 509 -24.82 -10.95 1.66
CA ARG A 509 -25.07 -10.81 0.22
C ARG A 509 -26.21 -9.84 0.00
N LEU A 510 -25.94 -8.76 -0.72
CA LEU A 510 -26.92 -7.74 -1.06
C LEU A 510 -27.09 -7.75 -2.58
N PRO A 511 -28.14 -8.41 -3.11
CA PRO A 511 -28.30 -8.59 -4.55
C PRO A 511 -28.63 -7.30 -5.31
N ARG A 512 -29.13 -6.27 -4.61
CA ARG A 512 -29.60 -5.01 -5.18
C ARG A 512 -29.32 -3.83 -4.24
N ALA A 513 -28.11 -3.72 -3.69
CA ALA A 513 -27.75 -2.58 -2.84
C ALA A 513 -27.59 -1.31 -3.68
N THR A 514 -28.06 -0.19 -3.14
CA THR A 514 -27.73 1.17 -3.57
C THR A 514 -26.84 1.83 -2.52
N PHE A 515 -25.74 2.42 -2.99
CA PHE A 515 -24.82 3.29 -2.24
C PHE A 515 -24.87 4.65 -2.92
N ALA A 516 -25.38 5.68 -2.23
CA ALA A 516 -25.71 6.98 -2.80
C ALA A 516 -25.82 8.06 -1.71
N ASP A 517 -25.04 7.90 -0.63
CA ASP A 517 -24.83 8.90 0.42
C ASP A 517 -26.12 9.32 1.14
N ARG A 518 -27.04 8.36 1.34
CA ARG A 518 -28.38 8.63 1.88
C ARG A 518 -28.51 8.39 3.38
N LEU A 519 -27.48 7.91 4.06
CA LEU A 519 -27.47 7.82 5.51
C LEU A 519 -26.84 9.07 6.15
N THR A 520 -26.89 9.11 7.48
CA THR A 520 -26.34 10.20 8.30
C THR A 520 -24.90 10.53 7.91
N GLY A 521 -24.57 11.83 7.80
CA GLY A 521 -23.23 12.27 7.45
C GLY A 521 -22.81 11.92 6.02
N SER A 522 -23.77 11.77 5.11
CA SER A 522 -23.54 11.38 3.71
C SER A 522 -22.84 10.02 3.59
N THR A 523 -23.22 9.07 4.45
CA THR A 523 -22.67 7.72 4.43
C THR A 523 -23.59 6.76 3.68
N ASP A 524 -23.08 5.58 3.38
CA ASP A 524 -23.74 4.58 2.54
C ASP A 524 -24.38 3.44 3.32
N PHE A 525 -23.69 2.97 4.34
CA PHE A 525 -24.19 1.95 5.23
C PHE A 525 -23.63 2.13 6.64
N ARG A 526 -24.29 1.49 7.60
CA ARG A 526 -23.81 1.41 8.98
C ARG A 526 -23.98 0.02 9.55
N ILE A 527 -23.04 -0.37 10.41
CA ILE A 527 -23.16 -1.56 11.24
C ILE A 527 -23.88 -1.13 12.51
N VAL A 528 -25.03 -1.72 12.81
CA VAL A 528 -25.87 -1.37 13.97
C VAL A 528 -25.88 -2.50 14.97
N THR A 529 -25.66 -2.19 16.24
CA THR A 529 -25.83 -3.13 17.35
C THR A 529 -27.22 -3.00 17.99
N GLY A 530 -27.93 -4.13 18.13
CA GLY A 530 -29.16 -4.23 18.89
C GLY A 530 -28.89 -4.31 20.40
N ARG A 531 -29.90 -4.71 21.18
CA ARG A 531 -29.70 -4.94 22.63
C ARG A 531 -28.56 -5.95 22.88
N GLY A 532 -27.74 -5.70 23.88
CA GLY A 532 -26.60 -6.54 24.24
C GLY A 532 -25.38 -5.71 24.65
N THR A 533 -24.21 -6.34 24.56
CA THR A 533 -22.90 -5.70 24.81
C THR A 533 -22.41 -4.94 23.58
N ASP A 534 -21.37 -4.13 23.74
CA ASP A 534 -20.70 -3.45 22.63
C ASP A 534 -20.15 -4.43 21.59
N LEU A 535 -20.05 -3.99 20.34
CA LEU A 535 -19.53 -4.74 19.21
C LEU A 535 -18.15 -4.21 18.81
N ASP A 536 -17.13 -5.06 18.85
CA ASP A 536 -15.82 -4.78 18.29
C ASP A 536 -15.73 -5.28 16.84
N VAL A 537 -15.29 -4.40 15.94
CA VAL A 537 -15.09 -4.65 14.51
C VAL A 537 -13.68 -4.23 14.13
N ARG A 538 -12.94 -5.07 13.40
CA ARG A 538 -11.56 -4.76 12.98
C ARG A 538 -11.36 -4.61 11.48
N PHE A 539 -12.27 -5.15 10.66
CA PHE A 539 -12.13 -5.07 9.21
C PHE A 539 -13.47 -5.11 8.52
N VAL A 540 -13.69 -4.20 7.57
CA VAL A 540 -14.90 -4.13 6.76
C VAL A 540 -14.51 -4.09 5.29
N ARG A 541 -15.19 -4.87 4.46
CA ARG A 541 -14.97 -4.90 2.99
C ARG A 541 -16.30 -4.85 2.26
N VAL A 542 -16.38 -4.04 1.21
CA VAL A 542 -17.43 -4.08 0.19
C VAL A 542 -16.85 -4.72 -1.06
N VAL A 543 -17.37 -5.89 -1.45
CA VAL A 543 -16.85 -6.71 -2.56
C VAL A 543 -17.86 -6.75 -3.70
N ARG A 544 -17.49 -6.21 -4.86
CA ARG A 544 -18.30 -6.25 -6.09
C ARG A 544 -18.56 -7.69 -6.49
N GLN A 545 -19.80 -8.00 -6.87
CA GLN A 545 -20.15 -9.26 -7.51
C GLN A 545 -20.47 -9.00 -8.98
N ARG A 546 -20.25 -10.00 -9.83
CA ARG A 546 -20.83 -10.01 -11.18
C ARG A 546 -22.15 -10.78 -11.13
N HIS A 547 -23.06 -10.40 -12.02
CA HIS A 547 -24.25 -11.19 -12.31
C HIS A 547 -23.88 -12.51 -12.97
#